data_AF-A0A2A2KTA1-F1
#
_entry.id   AF-A0A2A2KTA1-F1
#
_cell.length_a   1.000
_cell.length_b   1.000
_cell.length_c   1.000
_cell.angle_alpha   90.00
_cell.angle_beta   90.00
_cell.angle_gamma   90.00
#
_symmetry.space_group_name_H-M   'P 1'
#
loop_
_entity.id
_entity.type
_entity.pdbx_description
1 polymer ?
#
loop_
_entity_poly.entity_id
_entity_poly.type
_entity_poly.pdbx_seq_one_letter_code
_entity_poly.pdbx_strand_id
1 'polypeptide(L)'
;MMKLVIFSSIFIIFVNSLYVPYAKKRIDQSVVTQALNALVPLDQRIDAKVTLNYQNMASGKDFSHDNSPYPLFTSIDASVMQGPTYKAINNLLQYYTKPDIDASETMTESWNSSISDFLDTIISTQVMQNAWQFLQQNSLSPTDKDAFKSQLYTLWFQLYARNTAIGSSGFESVFSGETNSTNDVVRFNNWIKFYTQEQSTNVNYHGWFTKANGIQITLQFAWNDYHAMKQSFLLNSSPEFEFSAYTICALSGGDCTMSINGQSIEIAASTLSKNGQTVIDECYALSGGGPAPATTKKPNKNDPELQTLVDQMWAADKDRPQTGDIKINWGNKVNGKTDVSPDPMFTHVNEDLYKKPVYADLITTYNQNLFTPQVCTAESPMSGFKKSYLQTVFNTFTSSPAFDLAFKYLQNKKYPNTSSLDAFKPFLWNLWFGTYSRCSGTMGSSGWEHVFSGEWKGDEIDGQHDWTRYYLLEKAGKINYYGYYSYDSQLIGTFQYTWEKYLKPKGGFFTATSPAFDFSILTVCALEHSGANACQFNLDNYPIYITSYTQKCDAGTCISTAYPSDEP
;
A
#
# COMPACT_ATOMS: atom_id res chain seq x y z
N MET A 1 74.61 16.44 -29.15
CA MET A 1 73.37 16.35 -29.95
C MET A 1 72.46 15.35 -29.27
N MET A 2 71.44 15.81 -28.55
CA MET A 2 70.44 14.95 -27.90
C MET A 2 69.09 15.35 -28.49
N LYS A 3 68.46 14.45 -29.24
CA LYS A 3 67.17 14.68 -29.88
C LYS A 3 66.05 14.10 -29.02
N LEU A 4 65.10 15.00 -28.79
CA LEU A 4 63.80 14.91 -28.16
C LEU A 4 62.90 13.84 -28.81
N VAL A 5 62.23 13.02 -27.99
CA VAL A 5 60.96 12.35 -28.37
C VAL A 5 59.99 12.60 -27.23
N ILE A 6 58.84 13.16 -27.61
CA ILE A 6 57.83 13.78 -26.76
C ILE A 6 56.98 12.68 -26.11
N PHE A 7 56.99 12.59 -24.78
CA PHE A 7 55.94 11.89 -24.03
C PHE A 7 54.71 12.80 -24.01
N SER A 8 53.63 12.36 -24.67
CA SER A 8 52.31 12.96 -24.48
C SER A 8 51.79 12.50 -23.11
N SER A 9 52.07 13.27 -22.08
CA SER A 9 51.45 13.15 -20.77
C SER A 9 49.95 13.42 -20.93
N ILE A 10 49.13 12.37 -20.98
CA ILE A 10 47.71 12.53 -20.66
C ILE A 10 47.65 12.79 -19.16
N PHE A 11 47.51 14.06 -18.84
CA PHE A 11 47.14 14.56 -17.53
C PHE A 11 45.89 13.79 -17.09
N ILE A 12 46.04 12.87 -16.13
CA ILE A 12 44.94 12.54 -15.24
C ILE A 12 44.69 13.82 -14.47
N ILE A 13 43.77 14.64 -14.96
CA ILE A 13 43.20 15.70 -14.16
C ILE A 13 42.39 14.96 -13.09
N PHE A 14 43.04 14.64 -11.96
CA PHE A 14 42.34 14.65 -10.69
C PHE A 14 41.83 16.07 -10.53
N VAL A 15 40.63 16.32 -11.03
CA VAL A 15 39.88 17.48 -10.57
C VAL A 15 39.67 17.16 -9.09
N ASN A 16 40.43 17.83 -8.23
CA ASN A 16 39.98 18.12 -6.87
C ASN A 16 38.70 18.94 -7.01
N SER A 17 37.62 18.26 -7.42
CA SER A 17 36.28 18.81 -7.39
C SER A 17 35.94 18.84 -5.93
N LEU A 18 35.76 20.05 -5.41
CA LEU A 18 35.21 20.32 -4.10
C LEU A 18 34.08 19.32 -3.84
N TYR A 19 34.24 18.51 -2.80
CA TYR A 19 33.31 17.46 -2.41
C TYR A 19 31.93 18.08 -2.19
N VAL A 20 31.01 17.88 -3.13
CA VAL A 20 29.60 18.24 -2.96
C VAL A 20 28.85 16.95 -2.61
N PRO A 21 28.47 16.73 -1.34
CA PRO A 21 27.57 15.62 -1.03
C PRO A 21 26.26 15.85 -1.79
N TYR A 22 25.93 14.96 -2.73
CA TYR A 22 24.65 15.03 -3.43
C TYR A 22 23.54 14.68 -2.44
N ALA A 23 22.76 15.69 -2.07
CA ALA A 23 21.72 15.55 -1.07
C ALA A 23 20.52 14.80 -1.65
N LYS A 24 20.21 13.63 -1.09
CA LYS A 24 18.85 13.08 -1.15
C LYS A 24 17.92 14.10 -0.48
N LYS A 25 16.89 14.53 -1.19
CA LYS A 25 15.89 15.48 -0.66
C LYS A 25 14.51 14.92 -0.92
N ARG A 26 13.67 14.93 0.12
CA ARG A 26 12.27 14.54 -0.04
C ARG A 26 11.56 15.57 -0.90
N ILE A 27 11.04 15.15 -2.05
CA ILE A 27 10.22 15.95 -2.96
C ILE A 27 8.76 15.53 -2.79
N ASP A 28 7.83 16.45 -3.04
CA ASP A 28 6.41 16.15 -3.00
C ASP A 28 6.06 15.03 -4.00
N GLN A 29 5.28 14.05 -3.54
CA GLN A 29 5.00 12.84 -4.30
C GLN A 29 4.25 13.11 -5.61
N SER A 30 3.41 14.13 -5.65
CA SER A 30 2.67 14.50 -6.87
C SER A 30 3.62 15.01 -7.95
N VAL A 31 4.67 15.74 -7.55
CA VAL A 31 5.69 16.30 -8.45
C VAL A 31 6.60 15.19 -8.99
N VAL A 32 7.01 14.25 -8.13
CA VAL A 32 7.76 13.05 -8.54
C VAL A 32 6.92 12.19 -9.51
N THR A 33 5.65 11.96 -9.19
CA THR A 33 4.72 11.20 -10.03
C THR A 33 4.53 11.85 -11.40
N GLN A 34 4.41 13.18 -11.45
CA GLN A 34 4.31 13.91 -12.72
C GLN A 34 5.58 13.74 -13.58
N ALA A 35 6.76 13.80 -12.97
CA ALA A 35 8.02 13.61 -13.68
C ALA A 35 8.16 12.19 -14.24
N LEU A 36 7.83 11.16 -13.46
CA LEU A 36 7.85 9.78 -13.93
C LEU A 36 6.84 9.53 -15.05
N ASN A 37 5.62 10.07 -14.93
CA ASN A 37 4.61 9.99 -16.00
C ASN A 37 5.04 10.69 -17.28
N ALA A 38 5.90 11.72 -17.20
CA ALA A 38 6.48 12.36 -18.37
C ALA A 38 7.55 11.49 -19.06
N LEU A 39 8.18 10.56 -18.34
CA LEU A 39 9.12 9.59 -18.93
C LEU A 39 8.42 8.46 -19.68
N VAL A 40 7.23 8.04 -19.23
CA VAL A 40 6.48 6.90 -19.80
C VAL A 40 6.27 7.00 -21.32
N PRO A 41 5.76 8.10 -21.90
CA PRO A 41 5.59 8.19 -23.35
C PRO A 41 6.90 8.31 -24.13
N LEU A 42 8.02 8.58 -23.45
CA LEU A 42 9.36 8.63 -24.05
C LEU A 42 10.03 7.25 -24.08
N ASP A 43 9.56 6.31 -23.26
CA ASP A 43 10.05 4.94 -23.22
C ASP A 43 9.61 4.18 -24.48
N GLN A 44 10.58 3.68 -25.24
CA GLN A 44 10.32 2.81 -26.39
C GLN A 44 10.05 1.38 -25.92
N ARG A 45 8.94 1.19 -25.22
CA ARG A 45 8.51 -0.11 -24.72
C ARG A 45 8.37 -1.12 -25.85
N ILE A 46 8.77 -2.35 -25.58
CA ILE A 46 8.80 -3.44 -26.56
C ILE A 46 7.59 -4.37 -26.46
N ASP A 47 6.47 -3.88 -25.91
CA ASP A 47 5.28 -4.68 -25.58
C ASP A 47 4.77 -5.54 -26.75
N ALA A 48 4.80 -5.01 -27.98
CA ALA A 48 4.37 -5.72 -29.19
C ALA A 48 5.41 -6.70 -29.77
N LYS A 49 6.63 -6.73 -29.21
CA LYS A 49 7.77 -7.54 -29.67
C LYS A 49 8.12 -8.68 -28.70
N VAL A 50 7.34 -8.85 -27.63
CA VAL A 50 7.57 -9.85 -26.58
C VAL A 50 6.31 -10.69 -26.41
N THR A 51 6.48 -12.01 -26.38
CA THR A 51 5.41 -12.95 -26.01
C THR A 51 5.71 -13.61 -24.67
N LEU A 52 4.85 -13.35 -23.69
CA LEU A 52 4.97 -13.88 -22.32
C LEU A 52 4.01 -15.04 -22.09
N ASN A 53 4.47 -16.08 -21.39
CA ASN A 53 3.68 -17.21 -20.92
C ASN A 53 3.64 -17.20 -19.39
N TYR A 54 2.67 -16.47 -18.83
CA TYR A 54 2.53 -16.32 -17.38
C TYR A 54 2.16 -17.59 -16.64
N GLN A 55 1.53 -18.57 -17.30
CA GLN A 55 1.14 -19.84 -16.67
C GLN A 55 0.35 -19.62 -15.36
N ASN A 56 0.74 -20.27 -14.26
CA ASN A 56 -0.01 -20.31 -13.02
C ASN A 56 0.63 -19.47 -11.91
N MET A 57 -0.09 -19.33 -10.81
CA MET A 57 0.43 -18.66 -9.63
C MET A 57 1.53 -19.48 -8.94
N ALA A 58 2.55 -18.79 -8.42
CA ALA A 58 3.62 -19.38 -7.63
C ALA A 58 3.11 -19.98 -6.31
N SER A 59 3.84 -20.97 -5.79
CA SER A 59 3.56 -21.56 -4.49
C SER A 59 4.12 -20.71 -3.36
N GLY A 60 3.24 -20.16 -2.52
CA GLY A 60 3.64 -19.39 -1.34
C GLY A 60 4.08 -20.23 -0.13
N LYS A 61 3.93 -21.56 -0.18
CA LYS A 61 4.21 -22.48 0.94
C LYS A 61 5.43 -23.36 0.73
N ASP A 62 5.73 -23.71 -0.51
CA ASP A 62 6.78 -24.66 -0.86
C ASP A 62 7.36 -24.35 -2.24
N PHE A 63 8.62 -23.95 -2.27
CA PHE A 63 9.37 -23.57 -3.46
C PHE A 63 9.57 -24.73 -4.45
N SER A 64 9.53 -25.98 -3.99
CA SER A 64 9.69 -27.14 -4.87
C SER A 64 8.50 -27.40 -5.79
N HIS A 65 7.35 -26.76 -5.51
CA HIS A 65 6.16 -26.84 -6.35
C HIS A 65 6.27 -25.87 -7.53
N ASP A 66 6.89 -26.35 -8.61
CA ASP A 66 6.90 -25.66 -9.89
C ASP A 66 5.50 -25.73 -10.54
N ASN A 67 4.72 -24.66 -10.36
CA ASN A 67 3.39 -24.53 -10.93
C ASN A 67 3.41 -24.03 -12.38
N SER A 68 4.60 -23.65 -12.90
CA SER A 68 4.76 -22.99 -14.20
C SER A 68 5.95 -23.58 -14.99
N PRO A 69 5.86 -24.86 -15.39
CA PRO A 69 7.01 -25.64 -15.90
C PRO A 69 7.57 -25.19 -17.26
N TYR A 70 7.06 -24.11 -17.85
CA TYR A 70 7.54 -23.54 -19.11
C TYR A 70 8.23 -22.18 -18.88
N PRO A 71 9.05 -21.70 -19.83
CA PRO A 71 9.61 -20.36 -19.75
C PRO A 71 8.55 -19.26 -19.69
N LEU A 72 8.82 -18.20 -18.91
CA LEU A 72 8.03 -16.98 -18.88
C LEU A 72 8.14 -16.23 -20.20
N PHE A 73 9.34 -16.12 -20.80
CA PHE A 73 9.55 -15.50 -22.10
C PHE A 73 9.56 -16.56 -23.20
N THR A 74 8.48 -16.61 -23.99
CA THR A 74 8.38 -17.57 -25.11
C THR A 74 9.01 -17.06 -26.40
N SER A 75 8.97 -15.74 -26.63
CA SER A 75 9.68 -15.12 -27.74
C SER A 75 9.95 -13.64 -27.48
N ILE A 76 11.09 -13.16 -27.97
CA ILE A 76 11.42 -11.74 -28.12
C ILE A 76 11.93 -11.54 -29.53
N ASP A 77 11.43 -10.51 -30.22
CA ASP A 77 11.91 -10.14 -31.55
C ASP A 77 13.42 -9.84 -31.51
N ALA A 78 14.20 -10.50 -32.37
CA ALA A 78 15.66 -10.38 -32.40
C ALA A 78 16.16 -8.94 -32.63
N SER A 79 15.34 -8.05 -33.21
CA SER A 79 15.65 -6.63 -33.39
C SER A 79 15.74 -5.85 -32.07
N VAL A 80 15.07 -6.30 -31.00
CA VAL A 80 15.07 -5.62 -29.69
C VAL A 80 16.49 -5.48 -29.15
N MET A 81 17.22 -6.60 -29.11
CA MET A 81 18.59 -6.64 -28.57
C MET A 81 19.61 -5.93 -29.46
N GLN A 82 19.18 -5.39 -30.62
CA GLN A 82 20.05 -4.64 -31.53
C GLN A 82 20.11 -3.14 -31.23
N GLY A 83 19.20 -2.64 -30.38
CA GLY A 83 19.15 -1.23 -29.98
C GLY A 83 20.41 -0.80 -29.22
N PRO A 84 20.85 0.47 -29.35
CA PRO A 84 22.07 0.96 -28.70
C PRO A 84 22.11 0.73 -27.18
N THR A 85 21.02 1.03 -26.46
CA THR A 85 20.96 0.90 -25.00
C THR A 85 20.90 -0.56 -24.55
N TYR A 86 20.18 -1.41 -25.29
CA TYR A 86 20.17 -2.87 -25.08
C TYR A 86 21.56 -3.50 -25.31
N LYS A 87 22.29 -3.08 -26.36
CA LYS A 87 23.68 -3.52 -26.59
C LYS A 87 24.60 -3.08 -25.45
N ALA A 88 24.49 -1.82 -25.04
CA ALA A 88 25.34 -1.27 -24.00
C ALA A 88 25.14 -2.00 -22.65
N ILE A 89 23.88 -2.22 -22.22
CA ILE A 89 23.62 -2.98 -20.98
C ILE A 89 24.05 -4.44 -21.10
N ASN A 90 23.83 -5.10 -22.24
CA ASN A 90 24.25 -6.49 -22.43
C ASN A 90 25.77 -6.64 -22.40
N ASN A 91 26.53 -5.71 -23.00
CA ASN A 91 27.99 -5.70 -22.91
C ASN A 91 28.46 -5.51 -21.47
N LEU A 92 27.80 -4.64 -20.72
CA LEU A 92 28.13 -4.36 -19.32
C LEU A 92 27.82 -5.55 -18.40
N LEU A 93 26.67 -6.22 -18.59
CA LEU A 93 26.25 -7.38 -17.79
C LEU A 93 27.23 -8.57 -17.87
N GLN A 94 28.09 -8.63 -18.88
CA GLN A 94 29.11 -9.68 -19.02
C GLN A 94 30.19 -9.63 -17.93
N TYR A 95 30.38 -8.47 -17.27
CA TYR A 95 31.36 -8.33 -16.21
C TYR A 95 30.85 -8.80 -14.83
N TYR A 96 29.54 -8.79 -14.63
CA TYR A 96 28.89 -9.19 -13.36
C TYR A 96 28.65 -10.69 -13.34
N THR A 97 29.71 -11.45 -13.04
CA THR A 97 29.72 -12.93 -13.08
C THR A 97 29.67 -13.59 -11.71
N LYS A 98 29.80 -12.82 -10.63
CA LYS A 98 29.83 -13.34 -9.25
C LYS A 98 28.72 -12.70 -8.42
N PRO A 99 27.52 -13.27 -8.40
CA PRO A 99 26.40 -12.65 -7.70
C PRO A 99 26.49 -12.75 -6.17
N ASP A 100 27.59 -13.20 -5.58
CA ASP A 100 27.69 -13.41 -4.13
C ASP A 100 27.99 -12.10 -3.40
N ILE A 101 27.07 -11.66 -2.54
CA ILE A 101 27.19 -10.42 -1.75
C ILE A 101 28.40 -10.40 -0.80
N ASP A 102 28.97 -11.56 -0.48
CA ASP A 102 30.13 -11.71 0.39
C ASP A 102 31.43 -11.92 -0.39
N ALA A 103 31.41 -11.86 -1.73
CA ALA A 103 32.59 -11.94 -2.58
C ALA A 103 33.14 -10.54 -2.90
N SER A 104 34.47 -10.38 -2.80
CA SER A 104 35.12 -9.14 -3.23
C SER A 104 35.28 -9.11 -4.75
N GLU A 105 35.05 -7.95 -5.34
CA GLU A 105 35.23 -7.68 -6.76
C GLU A 105 36.23 -6.56 -7.01
N THR A 106 36.80 -6.53 -8.21
CA THR A 106 37.74 -5.49 -8.61
C THR A 106 37.45 -5.11 -10.05
N MET A 107 37.04 -3.85 -10.24
CA MET A 107 36.74 -3.33 -11.56
C MET A 107 38.01 -3.20 -12.40
N THR A 108 38.01 -3.86 -13.55
CA THR A 108 39.08 -3.76 -14.55
C THR A 108 38.90 -2.49 -15.39
N GLU A 109 39.93 -2.12 -16.15
CA GLU A 109 39.84 -0.98 -17.08
C GLU A 109 38.75 -1.20 -18.15
N SER A 110 38.64 -2.42 -18.67
CA SER A 110 37.60 -2.75 -19.66
C SER A 110 36.20 -2.72 -19.08
N TRP A 111 36.03 -3.11 -17.80
CA TRP A 111 34.76 -2.98 -17.09
C TRP A 111 34.38 -1.50 -16.92
N ASN A 112 35.31 -0.66 -16.44
CA ASN A 112 35.09 0.77 -16.31
C ASN A 112 34.79 1.44 -17.66
N SER A 113 35.47 1.02 -18.74
CA SER A 113 35.14 1.46 -20.10
C SER A 113 33.70 1.09 -20.47
N SER A 114 33.27 -0.14 -20.17
CA SER A 114 31.89 -0.57 -20.46
C SER A 114 30.84 0.17 -19.62
N ILE A 115 31.16 0.53 -18.37
CA ILE A 115 30.30 1.39 -17.54
C ILE A 115 30.18 2.78 -18.17
N SER A 116 31.31 3.36 -18.58
CA SER A 116 31.36 4.67 -19.24
C SER A 116 30.53 4.68 -20.52
N ASP A 117 30.68 3.67 -21.37
CA ASP A 117 29.94 3.53 -22.63
C ASP A 117 28.44 3.38 -22.39
N PHE A 118 28.04 2.60 -21.37
CA PHE A 118 26.64 2.49 -20.96
C PHE A 118 26.07 3.82 -20.50
N LEU A 119 26.77 4.53 -19.59
CA LEU A 119 26.37 5.84 -19.11
C LEU A 119 26.26 6.87 -20.25
N ASP A 120 27.23 6.93 -21.16
CA ASP A 120 27.19 7.84 -22.31
C ASP A 120 26.01 7.54 -23.23
N THR A 121 25.73 6.26 -23.45
CA THR A 121 24.59 5.82 -24.26
C THR A 121 23.28 6.25 -23.63
N ILE A 122 23.04 5.96 -22.34
CA ILE A 122 21.76 6.30 -21.68
C ILE A 122 21.59 7.82 -21.47
N ILE A 123 22.66 8.57 -21.14
CA ILE A 123 22.60 10.03 -20.96
C ILE A 123 22.20 10.74 -22.26
N SER A 124 22.52 10.16 -23.42
CA SER A 124 22.12 10.70 -24.72
C SER A 124 20.63 10.53 -25.04
N THR A 125 19.91 9.68 -24.30
CA THR A 125 18.48 9.39 -24.55
C THR A 125 17.58 10.52 -24.09
N GLN A 126 16.44 10.69 -24.77
CA GLN A 126 15.44 11.68 -24.38
C GLN A 126 14.86 11.41 -22.98
N VAL A 127 14.77 10.14 -22.59
CA VAL A 127 14.29 9.70 -21.26
C VAL A 127 15.21 10.23 -20.17
N MET A 128 16.52 9.96 -20.27
CA MET A 128 17.48 10.42 -19.28
C MET A 128 17.65 11.94 -19.26
N GLN A 129 17.54 12.60 -20.42
CA GLN A 129 17.57 14.07 -20.48
C GLN A 129 16.40 14.69 -19.69
N ASN A 130 15.19 14.14 -19.79
CA ASN A 130 14.04 14.60 -19.01
C ASN A 130 14.20 14.31 -17.51
N ALA A 131 14.73 13.13 -17.16
CA ALA A 131 15.03 12.79 -15.78
C ALA A 131 16.06 13.74 -15.16
N TRP A 132 17.14 14.03 -15.90
CA TRP A 132 18.18 14.95 -15.49
C TRP A 132 17.64 16.37 -15.30
N GLN A 133 16.79 16.84 -16.22
CA GLN A 133 16.12 18.14 -16.09
C GLN A 133 15.28 18.23 -14.81
N PHE A 134 14.48 17.20 -14.49
CA PHE A 134 13.71 17.15 -13.25
C PHE A 134 14.62 17.22 -12.01
N LEU A 135 15.71 16.44 -12.01
CA LEU A 135 16.66 16.42 -10.90
C LEU A 135 17.35 17.79 -10.71
N GLN A 136 17.71 18.47 -11.80
CA GLN A 136 18.28 19.83 -11.75
C GLN A 136 17.29 20.84 -11.16
N GLN A 137 16.04 20.84 -11.64
CA GLN A 137 14.99 21.75 -11.18
C GLN A 137 14.72 21.61 -9.67
N ASN A 138 14.91 20.42 -9.12
CA ASN A 138 14.72 20.12 -7.70
C ASN A 138 16.01 20.17 -6.87
N SER A 139 17.13 20.61 -7.48
CA SER A 139 18.46 20.70 -6.84
C SER A 139 18.99 19.34 -6.33
N LEU A 140 18.65 18.27 -7.03
CA LEU A 140 19.07 16.88 -6.75
C LEU A 140 20.27 16.43 -7.61
N SER A 141 20.61 17.18 -8.66
CA SER A 141 21.64 16.83 -9.63
C SER A 141 22.39 18.08 -10.12
N PRO A 142 23.67 17.98 -10.50
CA PRO A 142 24.40 19.07 -11.11
C PRO A 142 23.88 19.36 -12.52
N THR A 143 24.19 20.56 -13.03
CA THR A 143 23.83 21.02 -14.39
C THR A 143 24.88 20.66 -15.44
N ASP A 144 26.11 20.34 -15.03
CA ASP A 144 27.17 19.88 -15.91
C ASP A 144 27.05 18.39 -16.21
N LYS A 145 27.26 18.01 -17.49
CA LYS A 145 27.05 16.64 -17.98
C LYS A 145 28.06 15.66 -17.36
N ASP A 146 29.33 16.05 -17.24
CA ASP A 146 30.38 15.18 -16.73
C ASP A 146 30.22 14.99 -15.20
N ALA A 147 29.79 16.04 -14.51
CA ALA A 147 29.40 15.97 -13.10
C ALA A 147 28.17 15.06 -12.90
N PHE A 148 27.16 15.14 -13.77
CA PHE A 148 25.99 14.25 -13.70
C PHE A 148 26.38 12.79 -13.96
N LYS A 149 27.21 12.53 -14.97
CA LYS A 149 27.78 11.20 -15.23
C LYS A 149 28.53 10.66 -14.01
N SER A 150 29.30 11.50 -13.34
CA SER A 150 30.01 11.15 -12.10
C SER A 150 29.07 10.86 -10.92
N GLN A 151 27.97 11.61 -10.81
CA GLN A 151 26.91 11.33 -9.83
C GLN A 151 26.26 9.97 -10.09
N LEU A 152 25.90 9.66 -11.35
CA LEU A 152 25.32 8.37 -11.72
C LEU A 152 26.30 7.21 -11.48
N TYR A 153 27.59 7.40 -11.81
CA TYR A 153 28.63 6.44 -11.50
C TYR A 153 28.66 6.12 -10.00
N THR A 154 28.66 7.16 -9.17
CA THR A 154 28.68 6.99 -7.72
C THR A 154 27.43 6.27 -7.22
N LEU A 155 26.25 6.69 -7.67
CA LEU A 155 24.97 6.15 -7.21
C LEU A 155 24.80 4.67 -7.56
N TRP A 156 25.22 4.27 -8.76
CA TRP A 156 24.93 2.95 -9.33
C TRP A 156 26.12 1.99 -9.33
N PHE A 157 27.34 2.47 -9.55
CA PHE A 157 28.49 1.61 -9.88
C PHE A 157 29.58 1.60 -8.82
N GLN A 158 29.58 2.55 -7.88
CA GLN A 158 30.54 2.54 -6.79
C GLN A 158 30.42 1.23 -5.99
N LEU A 159 31.47 0.42 -6.02
CA LEU A 159 31.52 -0.81 -5.22
C LEU A 159 31.50 -0.44 -3.73
N TYR A 160 30.71 -1.21 -2.96
CA TYR A 160 30.64 -1.10 -1.52
C TYR A 160 30.54 -2.48 -0.87
N ALA A 161 30.92 -2.55 0.41
CA ALA A 161 30.70 -3.75 1.21
C ALA A 161 29.30 -3.75 1.82
N ARG A 162 28.55 -4.84 1.63
CA ARG A 162 27.32 -5.12 2.39
C ARG A 162 27.67 -5.57 3.81
N ASN A 163 28.59 -6.52 3.90
CA ASN A 163 29.19 -7.01 5.14
C ASN A 163 30.67 -6.59 5.21
N THR A 164 31.57 -7.47 4.78
CA THR A 164 33.03 -7.29 4.87
C THR A 164 33.71 -7.16 3.51
N ALA A 165 33.18 -7.83 2.49
CA ALA A 165 33.76 -7.85 1.15
C ALA A 165 33.24 -6.69 0.30
N ILE A 166 34.14 -5.98 -0.40
CA ILE A 166 33.77 -4.92 -1.33
C ILE A 166 33.49 -5.57 -2.68
N GLY A 167 32.20 -5.78 -2.98
CA GLY A 167 31.77 -6.48 -4.19
C GLY A 167 30.45 -5.97 -4.75
N SER A 168 29.52 -5.57 -3.89
CA SER A 168 28.21 -5.08 -4.31
C SER A 168 28.22 -3.70 -4.96
N SER A 169 27.29 -3.48 -5.88
CA SER A 169 26.92 -2.15 -6.40
C SER A 169 25.41 -2.01 -6.57
N GLY A 170 24.93 -0.77 -6.74
CA GLY A 170 23.51 -0.51 -7.03
C GLY A 170 23.06 -1.10 -8.36
N PHE A 171 23.93 -1.05 -9.38
CA PHE A 171 23.67 -1.66 -10.69
C PHE A 171 23.59 -3.18 -10.57
N GLU A 172 24.51 -3.80 -9.84
CA GLU A 172 24.46 -5.24 -9.61
C GLU A 172 23.17 -5.65 -8.90
N SER A 173 22.83 -4.96 -7.82
CA SER A 173 21.65 -5.22 -7.00
C SER A 173 20.34 -5.18 -7.79
N VAL A 174 20.26 -4.35 -8.84
CA VAL A 174 19.03 -4.16 -9.62
C VAL A 174 19.07 -4.92 -10.94
N PHE A 175 20.13 -4.74 -11.72
CA PHE A 175 20.22 -5.19 -13.11
C PHE A 175 20.95 -6.51 -13.30
N SER A 176 21.83 -6.93 -12.39
CA SER A 176 22.56 -8.22 -12.51
C SER A 176 22.02 -9.32 -11.61
N GLY A 177 21.63 -8.95 -10.40
CA GLY A 177 21.19 -9.85 -9.34
C GLY A 177 22.30 -10.22 -8.35
N GLU A 178 21.89 -10.50 -7.12
CA GLU A 178 22.70 -10.86 -5.97
C GLU A 178 22.11 -12.09 -5.26
N THR A 179 23.01 -12.89 -4.70
CA THR A 179 22.78 -14.13 -3.95
C THR A 179 23.54 -14.07 -2.64
N ASN A 180 23.17 -14.91 -1.69
CA ASN A 180 23.87 -15.02 -0.42
C ASN A 180 24.33 -16.47 -0.15
N SER A 181 25.04 -16.64 0.96
CA SER A 181 25.54 -17.94 1.41
C SER A 181 24.45 -18.93 1.89
N THR A 182 23.17 -18.52 1.94
CA THR A 182 22.04 -19.38 2.30
C THR A 182 21.30 -19.94 1.09
N ASN A 183 21.89 -19.86 -0.11
CA ASN A 183 21.31 -20.24 -1.40
C ASN A 183 20.05 -19.45 -1.78
N ASP A 184 19.92 -18.21 -1.29
CA ASP A 184 18.82 -17.33 -1.67
C ASP A 184 19.26 -16.32 -2.73
N VAL A 185 18.36 -16.04 -3.68
CA VAL A 185 18.45 -14.84 -4.51
C VAL A 185 17.89 -13.69 -3.69
N VAL A 186 18.77 -12.81 -3.24
CA VAL A 186 18.39 -11.69 -2.36
C VAL A 186 17.95 -10.46 -3.14
N ARG A 187 18.46 -10.26 -4.36
CA ARG A 187 18.00 -9.20 -5.27
C ARG A 187 18.11 -9.66 -6.71
N PHE A 188 17.06 -9.51 -7.51
CA PHE A 188 17.08 -9.78 -8.95
C PHE A 188 15.86 -9.12 -9.57
N ASN A 189 16.01 -7.87 -10.00
CA ASN A 189 14.87 -7.01 -10.31
C ASN A 189 14.90 -6.42 -11.73
N ASN A 190 15.45 -7.18 -12.70
CA ASN A 190 15.46 -6.75 -14.10
C ASN A 190 15.09 -7.87 -15.09
N TRP A 191 14.19 -7.54 -16.01
CA TRP A 191 13.65 -8.50 -16.97
C TRP A 191 14.65 -8.90 -18.08
N ILE A 192 15.60 -8.03 -18.45
CA ILE A 192 16.60 -8.34 -19.48
C ILE A 192 17.55 -9.43 -18.95
N LYS A 193 18.01 -9.26 -17.71
CA LYS A 193 18.79 -10.29 -17.03
C LYS A 193 17.97 -11.58 -16.87
N PHE A 194 16.72 -11.49 -16.43
CA PHE A 194 15.85 -12.66 -16.31
C PHE A 194 15.76 -13.42 -17.64
N TYR A 195 15.40 -12.72 -18.72
CA TYR A 195 15.28 -13.29 -20.05
C TYR A 195 16.57 -13.96 -20.52
N THR A 196 17.71 -13.29 -20.41
CA THR A 196 19.00 -13.85 -20.85
C THR A 196 19.41 -15.09 -20.04
N GLN A 197 19.11 -15.11 -18.74
CA GLN A 197 19.35 -16.29 -17.90
C GLN A 197 18.38 -17.44 -18.21
N GLU A 198 17.11 -17.14 -18.50
CA GLU A 198 16.11 -18.13 -18.91
C GLU A 198 16.48 -18.75 -20.26
N GLN A 199 16.93 -17.95 -21.24
CA GLN A 199 17.46 -18.46 -22.52
C GLN A 199 18.71 -19.32 -22.34
N SER A 200 19.50 -19.06 -21.30
CA SER A 200 20.67 -19.86 -20.94
C SER A 200 20.33 -21.06 -20.07
N THR A 201 19.05 -21.32 -19.80
CA THR A 201 18.54 -22.37 -18.89
C THR A 201 19.00 -22.24 -17.43
N ASN A 202 19.55 -21.09 -17.06
CA ASN A 202 19.98 -20.81 -15.69
C ASN A 202 18.81 -20.38 -14.81
N VAL A 203 17.72 -19.87 -15.40
CA VAL A 203 16.51 -19.51 -14.65
C VAL A 203 15.39 -20.49 -14.96
N ASN A 204 14.74 -21.01 -13.92
CA ASN A 204 13.50 -21.76 -14.01
C ASN A 204 12.37 -20.98 -13.33
N TYR A 205 11.41 -20.49 -14.11
CA TYR A 205 10.23 -19.76 -13.63
C TYR A 205 9.24 -20.70 -12.94
N HIS A 206 8.79 -20.39 -11.72
CA HIS A 206 7.84 -21.24 -10.97
C HIS A 206 6.42 -20.69 -10.90
N GLY A 207 6.24 -19.42 -11.25
CA GLY A 207 4.93 -18.77 -11.28
C GLY A 207 4.95 -17.33 -10.79
N TRP A 208 3.82 -16.66 -10.89
CA TRP A 208 3.64 -15.27 -10.45
C TRP A 208 2.82 -15.17 -9.15
N PHE A 209 3.08 -14.14 -8.36
CA PHE A 209 2.24 -13.76 -7.21
C PHE A 209 1.29 -12.62 -7.59
N THR A 210 1.83 -11.59 -8.22
CA THR A 210 1.06 -10.45 -8.77
C THR A 210 1.63 -10.07 -10.13
N LYS A 211 0.80 -9.47 -10.98
CA LYS A 211 1.24 -8.97 -12.28
C LYS A 211 0.35 -7.86 -12.82
N ALA A 212 0.96 -6.88 -13.46
CA ALA A 212 0.33 -6.03 -14.45
C ALA A 212 0.77 -6.51 -15.83
N ASN A 213 -0.15 -7.07 -16.61
CA ASN A 213 0.17 -7.74 -17.88
C ASN A 213 1.04 -6.88 -18.80
N GLY A 214 2.23 -7.38 -19.10
CA GLY A 214 3.21 -6.76 -20.00
C GLY A 214 3.98 -5.60 -19.37
N ILE A 215 3.71 -5.24 -18.11
CA ILE A 215 4.22 -4.02 -17.47
C ILE A 215 5.05 -4.33 -16.23
N GLN A 216 4.57 -5.21 -15.35
CA GLN A 216 5.25 -5.56 -14.10
C GLN A 216 4.86 -6.97 -13.67
N ILE A 217 5.77 -7.68 -13.02
CA ILE A 217 5.52 -9.00 -12.45
C ILE A 217 6.26 -9.17 -11.13
N THR A 218 5.56 -9.76 -10.15
CA THR A 218 6.13 -10.32 -8.93
C THR A 218 6.10 -11.84 -9.06
N LEU A 219 7.23 -12.51 -8.91
CA LEU A 219 7.37 -13.93 -9.27
C LEU A 219 8.29 -14.71 -8.34
N GLN A 220 8.20 -16.04 -8.49
CA GLN A 220 9.09 -17.03 -7.91
C GLN A 220 9.86 -17.73 -9.03
N PHE A 221 11.15 -17.98 -8.82
CA PHE A 221 11.98 -18.73 -9.77
C PHE A 221 13.22 -19.31 -9.08
N ALA A 222 13.81 -20.34 -9.67
CA ALA A 222 15.17 -20.77 -9.35
C ALA A 222 16.16 -20.08 -10.29
N TRP A 223 17.33 -19.70 -9.77
CA TRP A 223 18.47 -19.23 -10.56
C TRP A 223 19.69 -20.09 -10.25
N ASN A 224 20.02 -21.02 -11.17
CA ASN A 224 20.89 -22.15 -10.91
C ASN A 224 20.40 -22.90 -9.66
N ASP A 225 21.24 -23.01 -8.63
CA ASP A 225 20.93 -23.66 -7.36
C ASP A 225 20.32 -22.70 -6.32
N TYR A 226 20.07 -21.44 -6.68
CA TYR A 226 19.56 -20.41 -5.76
C TYR A 226 18.04 -20.23 -5.88
N HIS A 227 17.39 -19.95 -4.76
CA HIS A 227 15.95 -19.78 -4.67
C HIS A 227 15.55 -18.31 -4.63
N ALA A 228 14.75 -17.85 -5.59
CA ALA A 228 14.13 -16.53 -5.59
C ALA A 228 12.67 -16.67 -5.15
N MET A 229 12.43 -16.60 -3.83
CA MET A 229 11.09 -16.76 -3.27
C MET A 229 10.11 -15.70 -3.75
N LYS A 230 10.56 -14.44 -3.85
CA LYS A 230 9.72 -13.32 -4.30
C LYS A 230 10.62 -12.19 -4.80
N GLN A 231 10.65 -12.00 -6.11
CA GLN A 231 11.34 -10.89 -6.77
C GLN A 231 10.35 -10.13 -7.65
N SER A 232 10.69 -8.90 -8.02
CA SER A 232 9.73 -8.03 -8.69
C SER A 232 10.38 -7.06 -9.66
N PHE A 233 9.88 -6.99 -10.89
CA PHE A 233 10.47 -6.12 -11.91
C PHE A 233 9.49 -5.62 -12.95
N LEU A 234 9.87 -4.52 -13.60
CA LEU A 234 9.19 -4.03 -14.80
C LEU A 234 9.43 -5.00 -15.96
N LEU A 235 8.42 -5.17 -16.80
CA LEU A 235 8.48 -5.91 -18.05
C LEU A 235 8.51 -4.94 -19.22
N ASN A 236 9.28 -5.31 -20.25
CA ASN A 236 9.32 -4.66 -21.56
C ASN A 236 9.74 -3.18 -21.58
N SER A 237 10.23 -2.65 -20.46
CA SER A 237 10.82 -1.32 -20.34
C SER A 237 12.22 -1.28 -20.95
N SER A 238 12.62 -0.11 -21.48
CA SER A 238 13.99 0.09 -21.93
C SER A 238 14.97 0.23 -20.75
N PRO A 239 16.27 -0.12 -20.93
CA PRO A 239 17.30 0.07 -19.91
C PRO A 239 17.37 1.50 -19.36
N GLU A 240 17.29 2.48 -20.26
CA GLU A 240 17.33 3.90 -19.94
C GLU A 240 16.12 4.35 -19.11
N PHE A 241 14.93 3.80 -19.36
CA PHE A 241 13.74 4.12 -18.58
C PHE A 241 13.83 3.60 -17.15
N GLU A 242 14.16 2.33 -16.95
CA GLU A 242 14.31 1.75 -15.61
C GLU A 242 15.39 2.52 -14.81
N PHE A 243 16.55 2.75 -15.43
CA PHE A 243 17.66 3.45 -14.80
C PHE A 243 17.29 4.89 -14.43
N SER A 244 16.60 5.63 -15.32
CA SER A 244 16.13 6.99 -15.06
C SER A 244 15.08 7.05 -13.96
N ALA A 245 14.05 6.20 -14.02
CA ALA A 245 12.95 6.19 -13.05
C ALA A 245 13.47 5.84 -11.64
N TYR A 246 14.31 4.82 -11.52
CA TYR A 246 14.93 4.42 -10.25
C TYR A 246 15.87 5.51 -9.70
N THR A 247 16.61 6.22 -10.57
CA THR A 247 17.45 7.35 -10.15
C THR A 247 16.61 8.50 -9.57
N ILE A 248 15.51 8.87 -10.24
CA ILE A 248 14.58 9.90 -9.73
C ILE A 248 14.09 9.51 -8.33
N CYS A 249 13.65 8.27 -8.17
CA CYS A 249 13.06 7.78 -6.94
C CYS A 249 14.04 7.74 -5.78
N ALA A 250 15.22 7.15 -6.01
CA ALA A 250 16.30 7.08 -5.03
C ALA A 250 16.67 8.47 -4.47
N LEU A 251 16.76 9.48 -5.36
CA LEU A 251 17.17 10.84 -4.97
C LEU A 251 16.02 11.70 -4.41
N SER A 252 14.76 11.39 -4.72
CA SER A 252 13.58 12.21 -4.38
C SER A 252 12.83 11.78 -3.12
N GLY A 253 13.22 10.67 -2.48
CA GLY A 253 12.57 10.20 -1.25
C GLY A 253 12.49 8.69 -1.09
N GLY A 254 12.68 7.94 -2.17
CA GLY A 254 12.63 6.49 -2.21
C GLY A 254 11.40 5.99 -2.95
N ASP A 255 10.24 6.00 -2.29
CA ASP A 255 9.03 5.42 -2.86
C ASP A 255 8.33 6.36 -3.85
N CYS A 256 8.02 5.84 -5.03
CA CYS A 256 7.42 6.58 -6.14
C CYS A 256 6.21 5.88 -6.72
N THR A 257 5.35 6.65 -7.39
CA THR A 257 4.26 6.12 -8.19
C THR A 257 4.29 6.69 -9.62
N MET A 258 3.91 5.87 -10.60
CA MET A 258 3.70 6.29 -11.99
C MET A 258 2.54 5.50 -12.61
N SER A 259 2.14 5.85 -13.84
CA SER A 259 1.11 5.17 -14.61
C SER A 259 1.65 4.77 -15.97
N ILE A 260 1.74 3.47 -16.23
CA ILE A 260 2.14 2.90 -17.53
C ILE A 260 0.89 2.27 -18.15
N ASN A 261 0.49 2.72 -19.34
CA ASN A 261 -0.71 2.22 -20.03
C ASN A 261 -1.98 2.20 -19.15
N GLY A 262 -2.13 3.19 -18.25
CA GLY A 262 -3.24 3.30 -17.31
C GLY A 262 -3.15 2.39 -16.07
N GLN A 263 -2.09 1.58 -15.94
CA GLN A 263 -1.79 0.81 -14.74
C GLN A 263 -0.88 1.61 -13.83
N SER A 264 -1.29 1.79 -12.57
CA SER A 264 -0.41 2.37 -11.57
C SER A 264 0.73 1.40 -11.26
N ILE A 265 1.94 1.91 -11.17
CA ILE A 265 3.16 1.18 -10.83
C ILE A 265 3.83 1.93 -9.68
N GLU A 266 4.15 1.20 -8.62
CA GLU A 266 4.97 1.68 -7.52
C GLU A 266 6.43 1.30 -7.78
N ILE A 267 7.34 2.20 -7.45
CA ILE A 267 8.78 1.93 -7.43
C ILE A 267 9.22 2.11 -5.97
N ALA A 268 9.78 1.06 -5.38
CA ALA A 268 10.53 1.17 -4.13
C ALA A 268 12.00 1.36 -4.50
N ALA A 269 12.64 2.42 -3.97
CA ALA A 269 14.05 2.71 -4.21
C ALA A 269 14.77 3.04 -2.89
N SER A 270 15.56 2.09 -2.41
CA SER A 270 16.35 2.20 -1.18
C SER A 270 17.79 2.60 -1.49
N THR A 271 18.37 3.38 -0.59
CA THR A 271 19.73 3.93 -0.72
C THR A 271 20.52 3.75 0.56
N LEU A 272 21.83 3.49 0.45
CA LEU A 272 22.77 3.48 1.58
C LEU A 272 23.66 4.71 1.56
N SER A 273 24.16 5.11 2.74
CA SER A 273 25.28 6.03 2.85
C SER A 273 26.58 5.23 3.04
N LYS A 274 27.50 5.31 2.08
CA LYS A 274 28.80 4.64 2.11
C LYS A 274 29.89 5.68 1.94
N ASN A 275 30.78 5.82 2.93
CA ASN A 275 31.86 6.82 2.92
C ASN A 275 31.37 8.26 2.62
N GLY A 276 30.18 8.63 3.12
CA GLY A 276 29.59 9.95 2.87
C GLY A 276 29.02 10.14 1.46
N GLN A 277 28.90 9.08 0.67
CA GLN A 277 28.24 9.06 -0.64
C GLN A 277 26.92 8.28 -0.56
N THR A 278 25.95 8.67 -1.39
CA THR A 278 24.67 7.96 -1.54
C THR A 278 24.81 6.93 -2.66
N VAL A 279 24.54 5.66 -2.36
CA VAL A 279 24.53 4.55 -3.32
C VAL A 279 23.19 3.83 -3.28
N ILE A 280 22.79 3.18 -4.36
CA ILE A 280 21.57 2.37 -4.37
C ILE A 280 21.80 1.06 -3.60
N ASP A 281 20.84 0.74 -2.74
CA ASP A 281 20.73 -0.55 -2.05
C ASP A 281 19.94 -1.54 -2.91
N GLU A 282 18.74 -1.12 -3.29
CA GLU A 282 17.76 -1.95 -3.98
C GLU A 282 16.71 -1.05 -4.64
N CYS A 283 16.32 -1.43 -5.86
CA CYS A 283 15.15 -0.87 -6.53
C CYS A 283 14.33 -2.00 -7.13
N TYR A 284 13.00 -1.91 -7.02
CA TYR A 284 12.08 -2.81 -7.71
C TYR A 284 10.75 -2.10 -7.97
N ALA A 285 10.01 -2.62 -8.95
CA ALA A 285 8.68 -2.12 -9.28
C ALA A 285 7.60 -3.09 -8.82
N LEU A 286 6.51 -2.58 -8.29
CA LEU A 286 5.30 -3.31 -7.93
C LEU A 286 4.13 -2.81 -8.77
N SER A 287 3.19 -3.68 -9.13
CA SER A 287 1.90 -3.22 -9.64
C SER A 287 1.22 -2.41 -8.53
N GLY A 288 0.86 -1.14 -8.81
CA GLY A 288 0.25 -0.15 -7.89
C GLY A 288 -1.17 -0.53 -7.48
N GLY A 289 -1.25 -1.67 -6.80
CA GLY A 289 -2.37 -2.31 -6.17
C GLY A 289 -1.86 -3.05 -4.93
N GLY A 290 -1.48 -2.25 -3.92
CA GLY A 290 -1.26 -2.64 -2.52
C GLY A 290 0.20 -2.56 -2.04
N PRO A 291 0.53 -1.83 -0.95
CA PRO A 291 1.72 -2.15 -0.17
C PRO A 291 1.47 -3.55 0.42
N ALA A 292 2.42 -4.48 0.38
CA ALA A 292 2.06 -5.85 0.74
C ALA A 292 1.57 -5.93 2.21
N PRO A 293 0.35 -6.44 2.50
CA PRO A 293 -0.86 -6.56 1.69
C PRO A 293 -1.88 -5.43 2.01
N ALA A 294 -2.56 -4.92 0.98
CA ALA A 294 -3.91 -5.40 0.69
C ALA A 294 -4.39 -5.09 -0.73
N THR A 295 -5.37 -5.88 -1.15
CA THR A 295 -5.91 -5.98 -2.50
C THR A 295 -7.01 -4.98 -2.72
N THR A 296 -6.77 -3.87 -3.43
CA THR A 296 -7.78 -2.82 -3.42
C THR A 296 -7.90 -1.96 -4.67
N LYS A 297 -8.60 -2.48 -5.69
CA LYS A 297 -9.45 -1.67 -6.58
C LYS A 297 -10.77 -2.42 -6.80
N LYS A 298 -11.94 -1.83 -6.57
CA LYS A 298 -12.34 -0.44 -6.87
C LYS A 298 -13.47 0.08 -5.96
N PRO A 299 -13.37 1.31 -5.44
CA PRO A 299 -14.51 2.19 -5.35
C PRO A 299 -14.52 3.10 -6.59
N ASN A 300 -15.56 3.03 -7.43
CA ASN A 300 -15.98 4.20 -8.18
C ASN A 300 -17.41 4.09 -8.71
N LYS A 301 -18.21 5.13 -8.43
CA LYS A 301 -18.95 5.81 -9.50
C LYS A 301 -18.91 7.35 -9.33
N ASN A 302 -17.69 7.87 -9.24
CA ASN A 302 -17.24 9.27 -9.19
C ASN A 302 -17.92 10.15 -8.12
N ASP A 303 -17.44 10.07 -6.88
CA ASP A 303 -17.62 11.15 -5.88
C ASP A 303 -16.26 11.65 -5.35
N PRO A 304 -15.57 12.54 -6.10
CA PRO A 304 -14.29 13.10 -5.68
C PRO A 304 -14.41 14.02 -4.46
N GLU A 305 -15.59 14.58 -4.21
CA GLU A 305 -15.83 15.41 -3.03
C GLU A 305 -15.87 14.53 -1.77
N LEU A 306 -16.53 13.37 -1.85
CA LEU A 306 -16.52 12.36 -0.78
C LEU A 306 -15.10 11.84 -0.52
N GLN A 307 -14.32 11.53 -1.57
CA GLN A 307 -12.93 11.10 -1.39
C GLN A 307 -12.10 12.19 -0.70
N THR A 308 -12.24 13.45 -1.13
CA THR A 308 -11.55 14.58 -0.48
C THR A 308 -11.94 14.72 0.99
N LEU A 309 -13.23 14.55 1.31
CA LEU A 309 -13.70 14.55 2.70
C LEU A 309 -13.02 13.45 3.50
N VAL A 310 -13.03 12.22 3.00
CA VAL A 310 -12.45 11.05 3.70
C VAL A 310 -10.96 11.25 3.97
N ASP A 311 -10.20 11.75 2.98
CA ASP A 311 -8.78 12.03 3.13
C ASP A 311 -8.52 13.08 4.22
N GLN A 312 -9.35 14.13 4.26
CA GLN A 312 -9.28 15.16 5.29
C GLN A 312 -9.65 14.63 6.67
N MET A 313 -10.71 13.84 6.77
CA MET A 313 -11.14 13.19 8.01
C MET A 313 -10.05 12.26 8.54
N TRP A 314 -9.43 11.47 7.65
CA TRP A 314 -8.32 10.59 7.99
C TRP A 314 -7.13 11.40 8.51
N ALA A 315 -6.75 12.49 7.86
CA ALA A 315 -5.66 13.33 8.35
C ALA A 315 -5.98 14.02 9.71
N ALA A 316 -7.25 14.34 9.94
CA ALA A 316 -7.75 15.03 11.12
C ALA A 316 -8.01 14.11 12.32
N ASP A 317 -8.18 12.81 12.12
CA ASP A 317 -8.44 11.85 13.19
C ASP A 317 -7.17 11.61 14.02
N LYS A 318 -7.00 12.40 15.10
CA LYS A 318 -5.93 12.22 16.09
C LYS A 318 -6.28 11.16 17.15
N ASP A 319 -7.54 10.75 17.19
CA ASP A 319 -8.01 9.78 18.16
C ASP A 319 -7.82 8.34 17.68
N ARG A 320 -7.65 8.11 16.37
CA ARG A 320 -7.39 6.77 15.83
C ARG A 320 -6.16 6.08 16.46
N PRO A 321 -6.15 4.74 16.48
CA PRO A 321 -4.96 3.95 16.76
C PRO A 321 -3.81 4.30 15.81
N GLN A 322 -2.60 4.42 16.34
CA GLN A 322 -1.37 4.59 15.56
C GLN A 322 -0.72 3.23 15.27
N THR A 323 0.31 3.22 14.43
CA THR A 323 1.07 2.00 14.11
C THR A 323 1.56 1.31 15.39
N GLY A 324 1.11 0.07 15.60
CA GLY A 324 1.46 -0.74 16.76
C GLY A 324 0.47 -0.69 17.91
N ASP A 325 -0.48 0.26 17.92
CA ASP A 325 -1.54 0.33 18.94
C ASP A 325 -2.52 -0.83 18.84
N ILE A 326 -2.65 -1.46 17.67
CA ILE A 326 -3.49 -2.63 17.46
C ILE A 326 -2.67 -3.70 16.75
N LYS A 327 -2.89 -4.96 17.12
CA LYS A 327 -2.44 -6.14 16.39
C LYS A 327 -3.57 -7.14 16.22
N ILE A 328 -3.94 -7.36 14.97
CA ILE A 328 -4.93 -8.36 14.58
C ILE A 328 -4.25 -9.69 14.21
N ASN A 329 -4.80 -10.79 14.71
CA ASN A 329 -4.60 -12.13 14.20
C ASN A 329 -5.85 -12.54 13.42
N TRP A 330 -5.78 -12.46 12.10
CA TRP A 330 -6.92 -12.85 11.25
C TRP A 330 -7.22 -14.35 11.30
N GLY A 331 -6.32 -15.19 11.82
CA GLY A 331 -6.53 -16.63 11.92
C GLY A 331 -6.68 -17.31 10.56
N ASN A 332 -7.62 -18.24 10.45
CA ASN A 332 -7.86 -19.02 9.23
C ASN A 332 -9.09 -18.51 8.47
N LYS A 333 -9.09 -18.75 7.15
CA LYS A 333 -10.23 -18.44 6.31
C LYS A 333 -11.40 -19.39 6.62
N VAL A 334 -12.55 -18.84 6.99
CA VAL A 334 -13.74 -19.62 7.34
C VAL A 334 -14.45 -20.14 6.09
N ASN A 335 -14.91 -21.39 6.14
CA ASN A 335 -15.78 -22.01 5.13
C ASN A 335 -16.87 -22.81 5.85
N GLY A 336 -18.09 -22.26 5.92
CA GLY A 336 -19.20 -22.83 6.69
C GLY A 336 -19.36 -22.21 8.08
N LYS A 337 -20.08 -22.90 8.97
CA LYS A 337 -20.44 -22.37 10.31
C LYS A 337 -19.54 -22.87 11.45
N THR A 338 -18.43 -23.51 11.14
CA THR A 338 -17.51 -24.06 12.16
C THR A 338 -16.42 -23.06 12.52
N ASP A 339 -16.02 -23.08 13.78
CA ASP A 339 -14.82 -22.40 14.25
C ASP A 339 -13.58 -23.05 13.60
N VAL A 340 -12.78 -22.25 12.91
CA VAL A 340 -11.52 -22.67 12.29
C VAL A 340 -10.33 -21.86 12.81
N SER A 341 -10.52 -20.97 13.79
CA SER A 341 -9.50 -20.06 14.31
C SER A 341 -9.50 -20.11 15.83
N PRO A 342 -8.63 -20.94 16.45
CA PRO A 342 -8.68 -21.19 17.89
C PRO A 342 -8.23 -20.01 18.76
N ASP A 343 -7.66 -18.96 18.16
CA ASP A 343 -7.09 -17.81 18.85
C ASP A 343 -7.98 -16.56 18.68
N PRO A 344 -8.00 -15.64 19.67
CA PRO A 344 -8.68 -14.36 19.57
C PRO A 344 -8.20 -13.53 18.37
N MET A 345 -9.11 -12.73 17.82
CA MET A 345 -8.81 -11.84 16.70
C MET A 345 -7.88 -10.69 17.13
N PHE A 346 -8.12 -10.05 18.28
CA PHE A 346 -7.23 -9.03 18.81
C PHE A 346 -6.15 -9.68 19.70
N THR A 347 -4.91 -9.64 19.25
CA THR A 347 -3.76 -10.10 20.05
C THR A 347 -3.15 -8.97 20.88
N HIS A 348 -3.40 -7.72 20.48
CA HIS A 348 -2.97 -6.54 21.23
C HIS A 348 -3.86 -5.34 20.91
N VAL A 349 -4.22 -4.58 21.94
CA VAL A 349 -4.76 -3.22 21.85
C VAL A 349 -4.07 -2.36 22.90
N ASN A 350 -3.59 -1.19 22.51
CA ASN A 350 -3.06 -0.18 23.42
C ASN A 350 -4.22 0.52 24.13
N GLU A 351 -4.47 0.13 25.39
CA GLU A 351 -5.58 0.65 26.18
C GLU A 351 -5.37 2.09 26.67
N ASP A 352 -4.22 2.72 26.39
CA ASP A 352 -4.07 4.16 26.55
C ASP A 352 -5.01 4.96 25.63
N LEU A 353 -5.50 4.35 24.55
CA LEU A 353 -6.57 4.90 23.72
C LEU A 353 -7.82 5.22 24.56
N TYR A 354 -8.07 4.48 25.64
CA TYR A 354 -9.27 4.67 26.49
C TYR A 354 -9.24 5.95 27.31
N LYS A 355 -8.07 6.60 27.40
CA LYS A 355 -7.92 7.92 28.02
C LYS A 355 -8.43 9.02 27.11
N LYS A 356 -8.53 8.77 25.80
CA LYS A 356 -9.06 9.74 24.84
C LYS A 356 -10.60 9.80 25.00
N PRO A 357 -11.20 11.00 25.04
CA PRO A 357 -12.63 11.17 25.35
C PRO A 357 -13.58 10.33 24.49
N VAL A 358 -13.31 10.22 23.18
CA VAL A 358 -14.17 9.46 22.26
C VAL A 358 -14.26 7.97 22.60
N TYR A 359 -13.19 7.37 23.15
CA TYR A 359 -13.23 5.99 23.63
C TYR A 359 -13.78 5.92 25.05
N ALA A 360 -13.35 6.81 25.95
CA ALA A 360 -13.79 6.81 27.34
C ALA A 360 -15.32 6.86 27.48
N ASP A 361 -15.96 7.76 26.70
CA ASP A 361 -17.40 7.95 26.72
C ASP A 361 -18.14 6.75 26.10
N LEU A 362 -17.60 6.20 25.01
CA LEU A 362 -18.15 5.00 24.37
C LEU A 362 -18.09 3.78 25.30
N ILE A 363 -16.93 3.53 25.91
CA ILE A 363 -16.70 2.40 26.81
C ILE A 363 -17.58 2.50 28.05
N THR A 364 -17.80 3.71 28.57
CA THR A 364 -18.70 3.91 29.71
C THR A 364 -20.15 3.58 29.34
N THR A 365 -20.58 3.89 28.11
CA THR A 365 -21.90 3.47 27.60
C THR A 365 -22.08 1.95 27.71
N TYR A 366 -21.03 1.20 27.38
CA TYR A 366 -21.01 -0.27 27.48
C TYR A 366 -21.00 -0.74 28.93
N ASN A 367 -20.16 -0.16 29.78
CA ASN A 367 -20.04 -0.54 31.19
C ASN A 367 -21.32 -0.27 32.00
N GLN A 368 -22.07 0.77 31.63
CA GLN A 368 -23.34 1.12 32.25
C GLN A 368 -24.52 0.31 31.69
N ASN A 369 -24.29 -0.58 30.71
CA ASN A 369 -25.33 -1.38 30.04
C ASN A 369 -26.53 -0.53 29.60
N LEU A 370 -26.27 0.62 28.95
CA LEU A 370 -27.33 1.58 28.59
C LEU A 370 -28.29 1.06 27.51
N PHE A 371 -27.98 -0.05 26.86
CA PHE A 371 -28.78 -0.67 25.82
C PHE A 371 -28.87 -2.18 26.03
N THR A 372 -29.97 -2.77 25.56
CA THR A 372 -30.16 -4.22 25.59
C THR A 372 -29.99 -4.83 24.19
N PRO A 373 -29.17 -5.88 24.01
CA PRO A 373 -28.92 -6.41 22.67
C PRO A 373 -30.12 -7.14 22.02
N GLN A 374 -31.20 -7.45 22.74
CA GLN A 374 -32.32 -8.23 22.20
C GLN A 374 -33.36 -7.32 21.52
N VAL A 375 -33.38 -7.30 20.17
CA VAL A 375 -34.19 -6.36 19.38
C VAL A 375 -35.71 -6.56 19.52
N CYS A 376 -36.15 -7.74 19.97
CA CYS A 376 -37.57 -8.02 20.22
C CYS A 376 -37.99 -7.73 21.68
N THR A 377 -37.17 -7.02 22.45
CA THR A 377 -37.53 -6.47 23.77
C THR A 377 -37.62 -4.95 23.65
N ALA A 378 -38.61 -4.34 24.29
CA ALA A 378 -38.75 -2.89 24.26
C ALA A 378 -37.55 -2.22 24.96
N GLU A 379 -36.94 -1.25 24.30
CA GLU A 379 -35.79 -0.54 24.85
C GLU A 379 -36.26 0.38 26.01
N SER A 380 -35.39 0.52 27.00
CA SER A 380 -35.62 1.42 28.13
C SER A 380 -35.80 2.86 27.62
N PRO A 381 -36.74 3.64 28.19
CA PRO A 381 -37.02 4.99 27.73
C PRO A 381 -35.76 5.85 27.64
N MET A 382 -35.61 6.59 26.54
CA MET A 382 -34.52 7.54 26.30
C MET A 382 -34.67 8.78 27.22
N SER A 383 -34.43 8.58 28.51
CA SER A 383 -34.66 9.54 29.59
C SER A 383 -33.63 9.39 30.73
N GLY A 384 -33.65 10.31 31.70
CA GLY A 384 -32.80 10.26 32.88
C GLY A 384 -31.30 10.13 32.54
N PHE A 385 -30.61 9.29 33.31
CA PHE A 385 -29.17 9.06 33.17
C PHE A 385 -28.78 8.58 31.76
N LYS A 386 -29.56 7.66 31.17
CA LYS A 386 -29.31 7.14 29.82
C LYS A 386 -29.24 8.29 28.80
N LYS A 387 -30.27 9.13 28.78
CA LYS A 387 -30.29 10.29 27.86
C LYS A 387 -29.16 11.26 28.14
N SER A 388 -28.95 11.65 29.39
CA SER A 388 -27.90 12.62 29.73
C SER A 388 -26.51 12.12 29.36
N TYR A 389 -26.24 10.82 29.55
CA TYR A 389 -24.93 10.25 29.24
C TYR A 389 -24.73 10.08 27.74
N LEU A 390 -25.73 9.61 27.00
CA LEU A 390 -25.66 9.53 25.55
C LEU A 390 -25.55 10.90 24.89
N GLN A 391 -26.10 11.96 25.51
CA GLN A 391 -25.85 13.34 25.09
C GLN A 391 -24.39 13.76 25.27
N THR A 392 -23.72 13.31 26.33
CA THR A 392 -22.26 13.50 26.48
C THR A 392 -21.52 12.83 25.35
N VAL A 393 -21.76 11.53 25.11
CA VAL A 393 -21.12 10.78 24.02
C VAL A 393 -21.34 11.46 22.66
N PHE A 394 -22.59 11.83 22.37
CA PHE A 394 -22.97 12.52 21.15
C PHE A 394 -22.26 13.87 20.99
N ASN A 395 -22.15 14.66 22.06
CA ASN A 395 -21.43 15.92 22.03
C ASN A 395 -19.92 15.70 21.83
N THR A 396 -19.32 14.72 22.51
CA THR A 396 -17.91 14.36 22.32
C THR A 396 -17.63 14.00 20.85
N PHE A 397 -18.49 13.20 20.22
CA PHE A 397 -18.29 12.80 18.83
C PHE A 397 -18.52 13.96 17.86
N THR A 398 -19.58 14.75 18.08
CA THR A 398 -19.92 15.91 17.22
C THR A 398 -19.01 17.12 17.41
N SER A 399 -18.13 17.11 18.40
CA SER A 399 -17.07 18.11 18.58
C SER A 399 -15.71 17.64 18.04
N SER A 400 -15.64 16.45 17.43
CA SER A 400 -14.39 15.95 16.84
C SER A 400 -14.05 16.66 15.53
N PRO A 401 -12.74 16.79 15.19
CA PRO A 401 -12.32 17.33 13.90
C PRO A 401 -12.87 16.56 12.70
N ALA A 402 -13.03 15.23 12.82
CA ALA A 402 -13.60 14.39 11.77
C ALA A 402 -15.09 14.74 11.53
N PHE A 403 -15.85 14.94 12.60
CA PHE A 403 -17.26 15.31 12.49
C PHE A 403 -17.43 16.74 11.95
N ASP A 404 -16.57 17.68 12.35
CA ASP A 404 -16.59 19.04 11.82
C ASP A 404 -16.44 19.06 10.29
N LEU A 405 -15.57 18.21 9.74
CA LEU A 405 -15.39 18.06 8.29
C LEU A 405 -16.63 17.43 7.63
N ALA A 406 -17.18 16.36 8.22
CA ALA A 406 -18.41 15.72 7.74
C ALA A 406 -19.60 16.70 7.73
N PHE A 407 -19.76 17.49 8.79
CA PHE A 407 -20.81 18.51 8.88
C PHE A 407 -20.63 19.60 7.80
N LYS A 408 -19.40 20.11 7.61
CA LYS A 408 -19.10 21.09 6.55
C LYS A 408 -19.38 20.53 5.15
N TYR A 409 -19.06 19.26 4.91
CA TYR A 409 -19.37 18.59 3.66
C TYR A 409 -20.89 18.56 3.41
N LEU A 410 -21.68 18.09 4.38
CA LEU A 410 -23.15 18.07 4.27
C LEU A 410 -23.74 19.48 4.12
N GLN A 411 -23.15 20.46 4.80
CA GLN A 411 -23.51 21.88 4.66
C GLN A 411 -23.26 22.39 3.23
N ASN A 412 -22.12 22.06 2.64
CA ASN A 412 -21.78 22.44 1.27
C ASN A 412 -22.69 21.76 0.23
N LYS A 413 -23.10 20.51 0.50
CA LYS A 413 -24.13 19.78 -0.28
C LYS A 413 -25.54 20.34 -0.08
N LYS A 414 -25.73 21.29 0.83
CA LYS A 414 -27.02 21.89 1.21
C LYS A 414 -28.02 20.84 1.73
N TYR A 415 -27.51 19.84 2.46
CA TYR A 415 -28.36 18.84 3.09
C TYR A 415 -29.33 19.51 4.09
N PRO A 416 -30.55 18.99 4.29
CA PRO A 416 -31.48 19.59 5.26
C PRO A 416 -30.89 19.74 6.67
N ASN A 417 -31.28 20.84 7.34
CA ASN A 417 -30.90 21.18 8.72
C ASN A 417 -29.42 21.55 8.94
N THR A 418 -28.61 21.72 7.89
CA THR A 418 -27.18 22.05 8.03
C THR A 418 -26.87 23.54 8.02
N SER A 419 -27.82 24.42 8.40
CA SER A 419 -27.57 25.87 8.47
C SER A 419 -26.58 26.24 9.59
N SER A 420 -26.59 25.49 10.69
CA SER A 420 -25.60 25.50 11.75
C SER A 420 -25.52 24.12 12.39
N LEU A 421 -24.42 23.83 13.10
CA LEU A 421 -24.28 22.55 13.79
C LEU A 421 -25.41 22.36 14.83
N ASP A 422 -25.77 23.42 15.54
CA ASP A 422 -26.88 23.39 16.52
C ASP A 422 -28.23 23.09 15.88
N ALA A 423 -28.47 23.56 14.65
CA ALA A 423 -29.69 23.23 13.89
C ALA A 423 -29.69 21.77 13.40
N PHE A 424 -28.51 21.21 13.12
CA PHE A 424 -28.36 19.84 12.62
C PHE A 424 -28.45 18.79 13.73
N LYS A 425 -27.92 19.10 14.92
CA LYS A 425 -27.83 18.17 16.06
C LYS A 425 -29.16 17.50 16.44
N PRO A 426 -30.33 18.15 16.46
CA PRO A 426 -31.60 17.48 16.74
C PRO A 426 -31.96 16.40 15.71
N PHE A 427 -31.74 16.67 14.42
CA PHE A 427 -31.95 15.70 13.36
C PHE A 427 -30.97 14.53 13.50
N LEU A 428 -29.69 14.82 13.71
CA LEU A 428 -28.64 13.81 13.86
C LEU A 428 -28.85 12.93 15.10
N TRP A 429 -29.30 13.52 16.21
CA TRP A 429 -29.67 12.79 17.42
C TRP A 429 -30.77 11.77 17.10
N ASN A 430 -31.84 12.20 16.43
CA ASN A 430 -32.91 11.29 16.04
C ASN A 430 -32.42 10.24 15.04
N LEU A 431 -31.54 10.61 14.10
CA LEU A 431 -30.98 9.70 13.11
C LEU A 431 -30.30 8.47 13.76
N TRP A 432 -29.56 8.69 14.85
CA TRP A 432 -28.81 7.64 15.54
C TRP A 432 -29.56 7.00 16.71
N PHE A 433 -30.27 7.79 17.52
CA PHE A 433 -30.87 7.33 18.78
C PHE A 433 -32.40 7.18 18.73
N GLY A 434 -33.05 7.56 17.63
CA GLY A 434 -34.46 7.31 17.45
C GLY A 434 -34.74 5.82 17.38
N THR A 435 -35.71 5.36 18.16
CA THR A 435 -36.04 3.94 18.23
C THR A 435 -36.99 3.56 17.10
N TYR A 436 -36.87 2.32 16.65
CA TYR A 436 -37.78 1.69 15.69
C TYR A 436 -37.94 0.21 16.01
N SER A 437 -38.87 -0.43 15.31
CA SER A 437 -39.13 -1.86 15.48
C SER A 437 -38.45 -2.71 14.42
N ARG A 438 -37.73 -3.75 14.86
CA ARG A 438 -37.26 -4.87 14.02
C ARG A 438 -38.11 -6.14 14.20
N CYS A 439 -39.07 -6.12 15.12
CA CYS A 439 -39.94 -7.24 15.48
C CYS A 439 -41.37 -6.75 15.67
N SER A 440 -42.30 -7.09 14.77
CA SER A 440 -43.76 -6.92 14.87
C SER A 440 -44.27 -5.88 15.90
N GLY A 441 -43.77 -4.62 15.86
CA GLY A 441 -44.21 -3.51 16.70
C GLY A 441 -43.42 -3.21 17.99
N THR A 442 -42.45 -4.04 18.39
CA THR A 442 -41.61 -3.78 19.57
C THR A 442 -40.50 -2.78 19.25
N MET A 443 -40.44 -1.67 19.98
CA MET A 443 -39.46 -0.59 19.83
C MET A 443 -38.17 -0.92 20.59
N GLY A 444 -37.33 -1.74 19.99
CA GLY A 444 -36.16 -2.35 20.65
C GLY A 444 -34.84 -2.15 19.92
N SER A 445 -34.76 -1.20 18.98
CA SER A 445 -33.55 -0.98 18.18
C SER A 445 -33.43 0.49 17.79
N SER A 446 -32.20 0.92 17.54
CA SER A 446 -31.82 2.24 17.03
C SER A 446 -30.56 2.10 16.16
N GLY A 447 -30.21 3.15 15.40
CA GLY A 447 -28.97 3.14 14.61
C GLY A 447 -27.73 2.97 15.49
N TRP A 448 -27.73 3.57 16.69
CA TRP A 448 -26.65 3.44 17.67
C TRP A 448 -26.51 2.01 18.20
N GLU A 449 -27.64 1.36 18.50
CA GLU A 449 -27.66 -0.03 18.97
C GLU A 449 -27.13 -0.98 17.90
N HIS A 450 -27.62 -0.82 16.66
CA HIS A 450 -27.23 -1.67 15.55
C HIS A 450 -25.72 -1.57 15.22
N VAL A 451 -25.15 -0.38 15.27
CA VAL A 451 -23.75 -0.14 14.86
C VAL A 451 -22.79 -0.33 16.03
N PHE A 452 -22.95 0.46 17.11
CA PHE A 452 -21.96 0.57 18.17
C PHE A 452 -22.19 -0.42 19.32
N SER A 453 -23.41 -0.50 19.85
CA SER A 453 -23.66 -1.33 21.05
C SER A 453 -23.72 -2.83 20.73
N GLY A 454 -24.22 -3.13 19.54
CA GLY A 454 -24.54 -4.46 19.03
C GLY A 454 -25.90 -4.98 19.50
N GLU A 455 -26.56 -5.73 18.63
CA GLU A 455 -27.89 -6.31 18.83
C GLU A 455 -28.04 -7.66 18.10
N TRP A 456 -28.91 -8.53 18.60
CA TRP A 456 -29.24 -9.84 18.04
C TRP A 456 -30.75 -10.03 17.92
N LYS A 457 -31.14 -10.85 16.95
CA LYS A 457 -32.52 -11.23 16.66
C LYS A 457 -32.61 -12.74 16.51
N GLY A 458 -33.47 -13.37 17.31
CA GLY A 458 -33.52 -14.83 17.38
C GLY A 458 -32.18 -15.38 17.86
N ASP A 459 -31.54 -16.21 17.04
CA ASP A 459 -30.27 -16.87 17.36
C ASP A 459 -29.05 -16.25 16.64
N GLU A 460 -29.22 -15.11 15.97
CA GLU A 460 -28.14 -14.47 15.20
C GLU A 460 -27.92 -13.01 15.62
N ILE A 461 -26.67 -12.57 15.55
CA ILE A 461 -26.25 -11.18 15.78
C ILE A 461 -26.64 -10.37 14.54
N ASP A 462 -27.58 -9.46 14.70
CA ASP A 462 -28.13 -8.64 13.61
C ASP A 462 -27.15 -7.48 13.31
N GLY A 463 -26.85 -6.64 14.30
CA GLY A 463 -25.92 -5.52 14.19
C GLY A 463 -24.79 -5.60 15.21
N GLN A 464 -23.55 -5.38 14.80
CA GLN A 464 -22.39 -5.11 15.66
C GLN A 464 -21.23 -4.76 14.73
N HIS A 465 -20.81 -3.50 14.73
CA HIS A 465 -19.87 -2.94 13.75
C HIS A 465 -18.87 -1.95 14.36
N ASP A 466 -18.65 -2.03 15.68
CA ASP A 466 -17.65 -1.24 16.40
C ASP A 466 -16.54 -2.17 16.94
N TRP A 467 -15.31 -1.92 16.52
CA TRP A 467 -14.18 -2.71 16.97
C TRP A 467 -13.90 -2.58 18.46
N THR A 468 -14.20 -1.40 19.06
CA THR A 468 -13.99 -1.18 20.50
C THR A 468 -14.90 -2.10 21.31
N ARG A 469 -16.19 -2.17 20.94
CA ARG A 469 -17.17 -3.08 21.53
C ARG A 469 -16.77 -4.54 21.35
N TYR A 470 -16.37 -4.92 20.13
CA TYR A 470 -15.94 -6.28 19.84
C TYR A 470 -14.76 -6.68 20.74
N TYR A 471 -13.69 -5.87 20.76
CA TYR A 471 -12.50 -6.14 21.55
C TYR A 471 -12.82 -6.32 23.04
N LEU A 472 -13.63 -5.44 23.62
CA LEU A 472 -14.00 -5.54 25.03
C LEU A 472 -14.79 -6.81 25.35
N LEU A 473 -15.64 -7.27 24.43
CA LEU A 473 -16.38 -8.52 24.58
C LEU A 473 -15.47 -9.75 24.39
N GLU A 474 -14.55 -9.71 23.43
CA GLU A 474 -13.54 -10.76 23.21
C GLU A 474 -12.60 -10.90 24.41
N LYS A 475 -12.08 -9.78 24.92
CA LYS A 475 -11.28 -9.73 26.16
C LYS A 475 -12.04 -10.30 27.37
N ALA A 476 -13.36 -10.12 27.41
CA ALA A 476 -14.22 -10.66 28.46
C ALA A 476 -14.62 -12.14 28.24
N GLY A 477 -14.11 -12.81 27.20
CA GLY A 477 -14.44 -14.19 26.85
C GLY A 477 -15.87 -14.38 26.33
N LYS A 478 -16.52 -13.30 25.90
CA LYS A 478 -17.89 -13.33 25.35
C LYS A 478 -17.92 -13.47 23.85
N ILE A 479 -16.81 -13.21 23.15
CA ILE A 479 -16.69 -13.45 21.72
C ILE A 479 -15.84 -14.69 21.50
N ASN A 480 -16.28 -15.55 20.59
CA ASN A 480 -15.43 -16.57 19.99
C ASN A 480 -15.29 -16.28 18.50
N TYR A 481 -14.08 -15.93 18.07
CA TYR A 481 -13.75 -15.63 16.68
C TYR A 481 -13.61 -16.93 15.88
N TYR A 482 -14.31 -17.06 14.74
CA TYR A 482 -14.30 -18.31 13.98
C TYR A 482 -13.31 -18.26 12.81
N GLY A 483 -13.02 -17.07 12.28
CA GLY A 483 -12.16 -16.89 11.11
C GLY A 483 -12.67 -15.83 10.13
N TYR A 484 -11.82 -15.47 9.18
CA TYR A 484 -12.08 -14.40 8.21
C TYR A 484 -12.66 -14.93 6.90
N TYR A 485 -13.42 -14.10 6.20
CA TYR A 485 -13.75 -14.28 4.79
C TYR A 485 -12.76 -13.49 3.91
N SER A 486 -12.54 -12.24 4.27
CA SER A 486 -11.69 -11.27 3.60
C SER A 486 -11.23 -10.20 4.61
N TYR A 487 -10.12 -9.54 4.35
CA TYR A 487 -9.66 -8.39 5.13
C TYR A 487 -8.65 -7.57 4.35
N ASP A 488 -8.54 -6.29 4.70
CA ASP A 488 -7.50 -5.40 4.20
C ASP A 488 -6.62 -4.89 5.35
N SER A 489 -5.38 -5.38 5.36
CA SER A 489 -4.36 -5.02 6.35
C SER A 489 -4.87 -5.19 7.79
N GLN A 490 -4.63 -4.20 8.65
CA GLN A 490 -5.22 -4.05 9.97
C GLN A 490 -6.29 -2.94 9.99
N LEU A 491 -6.81 -2.56 8.83
CA LEU A 491 -7.77 -1.46 8.71
C LEU A 491 -9.21 -1.93 8.79
N ILE A 492 -9.54 -3.05 8.14
CA ILE A 492 -10.90 -3.55 8.00
C ILE A 492 -10.89 -5.05 7.69
N GLY A 493 -11.98 -5.75 8.04
CA GLY A 493 -12.21 -7.07 7.50
C GLY A 493 -13.64 -7.56 7.67
N THR A 494 -13.92 -8.66 6.98
CA THR A 494 -15.18 -9.38 7.02
C THR A 494 -14.96 -10.80 7.52
N PHE A 495 -15.64 -11.19 8.59
CA PHE A 495 -15.36 -12.41 9.34
C PHE A 495 -16.61 -12.96 10.04
N GLN A 496 -16.44 -14.11 10.69
CA GLN A 496 -17.49 -14.82 11.43
C GLN A 496 -17.07 -14.97 12.90
N TYR A 497 -18.04 -14.86 13.80
CA TYR A 497 -17.83 -15.08 15.23
C TYR A 497 -19.15 -15.37 15.94
N THR A 498 -19.08 -15.84 17.19
CA THR A 498 -20.22 -15.83 18.10
C THR A 498 -20.02 -14.81 19.20
N TRP A 499 -21.11 -14.14 19.59
CA TRP A 499 -21.22 -13.37 20.84
C TRP A 499 -22.13 -14.15 21.78
N GLU A 500 -21.55 -14.66 22.86
CA GLU A 500 -22.13 -15.65 23.73
C GLU A 500 -22.56 -16.87 22.90
N LYS A 501 -23.87 -17.10 22.74
CA LYS A 501 -24.41 -18.20 21.92
C LYS A 501 -24.87 -17.77 20.52
N TYR A 502 -24.91 -16.48 20.24
CA TYR A 502 -25.50 -15.94 19.01
C TYR A 502 -24.44 -15.87 17.92
N LEU A 503 -24.73 -16.42 16.75
CA LEU A 503 -23.80 -16.43 15.62
C LEU A 503 -23.93 -15.13 14.81
N LYS A 504 -22.81 -14.51 14.44
CA LYS A 504 -22.75 -13.56 13.32
C LYS A 504 -22.18 -14.28 12.10
N PRO A 505 -23.00 -14.74 11.14
CA PRO A 505 -22.51 -15.54 10.02
C PRO A 505 -21.52 -14.78 9.15
N LYS A 506 -21.75 -13.48 8.97
CA LYS A 506 -20.87 -12.55 8.26
C LYS A 506 -21.02 -11.17 8.89
N GLY A 507 -19.90 -10.59 9.35
CA GLY A 507 -19.85 -9.26 9.95
C GLY A 507 -18.49 -8.62 9.68
N GLY A 508 -18.41 -7.31 9.85
CA GLY A 508 -17.19 -6.57 9.59
C GLY A 508 -17.27 -5.16 10.15
N PHE A 509 -16.10 -4.58 10.38
CA PHE A 509 -15.94 -3.23 10.90
C PHE A 509 -14.53 -2.73 10.58
N PHE A 510 -14.34 -1.40 10.67
CA PHE A 510 -12.99 -0.84 10.74
C PHE A 510 -12.32 -1.27 12.03
N THR A 511 -11.02 -1.56 11.99
CA THR A 511 -10.20 -1.93 13.15
C THR A 511 -9.21 -0.84 13.56
N ALA A 512 -9.00 0.21 12.73
CA ALA A 512 -7.97 1.23 12.96
C ALA A 512 -8.48 2.69 12.83
N THR A 513 -9.76 2.92 13.11
CA THR A 513 -10.41 4.24 13.13
C THR A 513 -10.84 4.60 14.55
N SER A 514 -11.04 5.90 14.82
CA SER A 514 -11.69 6.31 16.08
C SER A 514 -13.22 6.15 16.01
N PRO A 515 -13.90 5.99 17.16
CA PRO A 515 -15.36 6.00 17.21
C PRO A 515 -16.01 7.23 16.56
N ALA A 516 -15.37 8.38 16.68
CA ALA A 516 -15.86 9.62 16.10
C ALA A 516 -15.69 9.65 14.57
N PHE A 517 -14.61 9.06 14.03
CA PHE A 517 -14.46 8.88 12.59
C PHE A 517 -15.57 7.99 12.02
N ASP A 518 -15.80 6.83 12.64
CA ASP A 518 -16.84 5.88 12.22
C ASP A 518 -18.23 6.53 12.24
N PHE A 519 -18.57 7.18 13.35
CA PHE A 519 -19.81 7.94 13.47
C PHE A 519 -19.98 8.98 12.36
N SER A 520 -18.90 9.68 12.02
CA SER A 520 -18.91 10.76 11.01
C SER A 520 -19.11 10.22 9.60
N ILE A 521 -18.32 9.21 9.18
CA ILE A 521 -18.38 8.71 7.80
C ILE A 521 -19.65 7.89 7.56
N LEU A 522 -20.10 7.10 8.53
CA LEU A 522 -21.36 6.36 8.45
C LEU A 522 -22.56 7.31 8.37
N THR A 523 -22.51 8.46 9.06
CA THR A 523 -23.53 9.52 8.93
C THR A 523 -23.58 10.06 7.50
N VAL A 524 -22.44 10.45 6.92
CA VAL A 524 -22.39 11.00 5.55
C VAL A 524 -22.91 9.98 4.55
N CYS A 525 -22.43 8.73 4.63
CA CYS A 525 -22.85 7.67 3.74
C CYS A 525 -24.36 7.37 3.83
N ALA A 526 -24.93 7.33 5.04
CA ALA A 526 -26.36 7.07 5.22
C ALA A 526 -27.26 8.18 4.64
N LEU A 527 -26.77 9.42 4.57
CA LEU A 527 -27.54 10.57 4.10
C LEU A 527 -27.38 10.80 2.59
N GLU A 528 -26.17 10.71 2.07
CA GLU A 528 -25.87 11.03 0.65
C GLU A 528 -25.81 9.79 -0.25
N HIS A 529 -25.51 8.61 0.31
CA HIS A 529 -25.19 7.39 -0.43
C HIS A 529 -25.86 6.13 0.16
N SER A 530 -27.10 6.26 0.60
CA SER A 530 -27.89 5.14 1.13
C SER A 530 -28.06 4.04 0.07
N GLY A 531 -27.78 2.79 0.45
CA GLY A 531 -27.81 1.60 -0.40
C GLY A 531 -26.76 0.56 0.00
N ALA A 532 -26.88 -0.64 -0.56
CA ALA A 532 -25.84 -1.67 -0.45
C ALA A 532 -24.60 -1.24 -1.21
N ASN A 533 -23.47 -1.12 -0.49
CA ASN A 533 -22.15 -0.78 -1.02
C ASN A 533 -22.18 0.48 -1.89
N ALA A 534 -23.10 1.39 -1.58
CA ALA A 534 -23.42 2.56 -2.39
C ALA A 534 -22.49 3.75 -2.08
N CYS A 535 -22.00 3.83 -0.85
CA CYS A 535 -20.96 4.78 -0.46
C CYS A 535 -19.60 4.11 -0.64
N GLN A 536 -18.78 4.63 -1.56
CA GLN A 536 -17.55 3.99 -1.99
C GLN A 536 -16.40 5.00 -1.98
N PHE A 537 -15.32 4.70 -1.26
CA PHE A 537 -14.11 5.52 -1.21
C PHE A 537 -12.89 4.68 -0.87
N ASN A 538 -11.71 5.24 -1.07
CA ASN A 538 -10.47 4.66 -0.55
C ASN A 538 -10.16 5.26 0.83
N LEU A 539 -9.75 4.43 1.78
CA LEU A 539 -9.23 4.86 3.07
C LEU A 539 -7.88 4.20 3.27
N ASP A 540 -6.83 5.00 3.47
CA ASP A 540 -5.45 4.50 3.55
C ASP A 540 -5.05 3.59 2.37
N ASN A 541 -5.51 3.93 1.17
CA ASN A 541 -5.36 3.17 -0.08
C ASN A 541 -6.19 1.87 -0.19
N TYR A 542 -7.14 1.64 0.71
CA TYR A 542 -8.05 0.49 0.66
C TYR A 542 -9.50 0.88 0.30
N PRO A 543 -10.15 0.26 -0.71
CA PRO A 543 -11.58 0.24 -0.90
C PRO A 543 -12.38 -0.10 0.29
N ILE A 544 -13.17 0.89 0.64
CA ILE A 544 -14.23 0.76 1.58
C ILE A 544 -15.54 0.87 0.82
N TYR A 545 -16.41 -0.09 1.09
CA TYR A 545 -17.80 -0.05 0.69
C TYR A 545 -18.61 0.10 1.95
N ILE A 546 -19.37 1.19 2.08
CA ILE A 546 -20.34 1.33 3.16
C ILE A 546 -21.71 0.95 2.61
N THR A 547 -22.28 -0.09 3.21
CA THR A 547 -23.70 -0.37 3.13
C THR A 547 -24.40 0.42 4.21
N SER A 548 -25.37 1.24 3.83
CA SER A 548 -26.18 1.97 4.80
C SER A 548 -27.60 2.11 4.32
N TYR A 549 -28.56 2.02 5.23
CA TYR A 549 -29.98 2.20 4.94
C TYR A 549 -30.62 3.03 6.03
N THR A 550 -31.59 3.84 5.64
CA THR A 550 -32.43 4.61 6.57
C THR A 550 -33.86 4.08 6.53
N GLN A 551 -34.61 4.37 7.59
CA GLN A 551 -36.02 4.03 7.70
C GLN A 551 -36.77 5.06 8.53
N LYS A 552 -38.11 4.96 8.52
CA LYS A 552 -38.95 5.75 9.43
C LYS A 552 -38.84 5.21 10.85
N CYS A 553 -38.84 6.12 11.80
CA CYS A 553 -38.84 5.85 13.24
C CYS A 553 -39.72 6.88 13.97
N ASP A 554 -39.91 6.73 15.27
CA ASP A 554 -40.84 7.54 16.07
C ASP A 554 -40.62 9.05 15.95
N ALA A 555 -39.37 9.47 15.68
CA ALA A 555 -38.96 10.86 15.61
C ALA A 555 -38.48 11.31 14.22
N GLY A 556 -38.86 10.59 13.15
CA GLY A 556 -38.56 10.96 11.77
C GLY A 556 -37.83 9.85 11.01
N THR A 557 -36.59 10.10 10.64
CA THR A 557 -35.74 9.17 9.88
C THR A 557 -34.59 8.70 10.76
N CYS A 558 -34.35 7.39 10.80
CA CYS A 558 -33.28 6.75 11.55
C CYS A 558 -32.41 5.89 10.64
N ILE A 559 -31.15 5.69 11.02
CA ILE A 559 -30.30 4.66 10.44
C ILE A 559 -30.86 3.30 10.83
N SER A 560 -31.19 2.50 9.81
CA SER A 560 -31.52 1.09 9.99
C SER A 560 -30.24 0.30 10.14
N THR A 561 -29.34 0.37 9.16
CA THR A 561 -28.03 -0.28 9.24
C THR A 561 -26.99 0.61 8.60
N ALA A 562 -25.75 0.53 9.07
CA ALA A 562 -24.61 1.21 8.49
C ALA A 562 -23.35 0.43 8.89
N TYR A 563 -22.61 -0.08 7.93
CA TYR A 563 -21.36 -0.78 8.20
C TYR A 563 -20.42 -0.72 6.99
N PRO A 564 -19.10 -0.70 7.25
CA PRO A 564 -18.10 -0.80 6.21
C PRO A 564 -17.82 -2.28 5.87
N SER A 565 -17.37 -2.52 4.64
CA SER A 565 -16.79 -3.78 4.20
C SER A 565 -15.62 -3.54 3.26
N ASP A 566 -14.72 -4.51 3.22
CA ASP A 566 -13.56 -4.61 2.32
C ASP A 566 -13.94 -5.22 0.94
N GLU A 567 -15.14 -5.80 0.85
CA GLU A 567 -15.71 -6.33 -0.39
C GLU A 567 -17.14 -5.81 -0.63
N PRO A 568 -17.56 -5.62 -1.90
CA PRO A 568 -18.90 -5.20 -2.28
C PRO A 568 -19.95 -6.32 -2.29
#